data_AF-A0A251XEF7-F1
#
_entry.id   AF-A0A251XEF7-F1
#
_cell.length_a   1.000
_cell.length_b   1.000
_cell.length_c   1.000
_cell.angle_alpha   90.00
_cell.angle_beta   90.00
_cell.angle_gamma   90.00
#
_symmetry.space_group_name_H-M   'P 1'
#
loop_
_entity.id
_entity.type
_entity.pdbx_description
1 polymer ?
#
loop_
_entity_poly.entity_id
_entity_poly.type
_entity_poly.pdbx_seq_one_letter_code
_entity_poly.pdbx_strand_id
1 'polypeptide(L)' 'MSTYAPEIEVAVARVRSEVSRLHGELVRYGLVVWTGGNVSGRVPGADLFVIKPPASATTTSAPRT' A
#
# COMPACT_ATOMS: atom_id res chain seq x y z
N MET A 1 15.22 12.61 -5.30
CA MET A 1 14.45 13.87 -5.15
C MET A 1 13.05 13.60 -5.62
N SER A 2 12.04 13.98 -4.84
CA SER A 2 10.65 13.80 -5.24
C SER A 2 10.24 14.87 -6.24
N THR A 3 9.44 14.49 -7.24
CA THR A 3 9.05 15.34 -8.37
C THR A 3 7.81 16.20 -8.06
N TYR A 4 7.12 15.94 -6.95
CA TYR A 4 5.86 16.62 -6.60
C TYR A 4 6.06 17.72 -5.56
N ALA A 5 5.09 18.63 -5.51
CA ALA A 5 5.06 19.69 -4.50
C ALA A 5 4.95 19.10 -3.07
N PRO A 6 5.50 19.77 -2.03
CA PRO A 6 5.56 19.23 -0.67
C PRO A 6 4.21 18.80 -0.10
N GLU A 7 3.14 19.53 -0.41
CA GLU A 7 1.77 19.21 0.00
C GLU A 7 1.27 17.90 -0.60
N ILE A 8 1.64 17.61 -1.86
CA ILE A 8 1.31 16.35 -2.53
C ILE A 8 2.10 15.21 -1.92
N GLU A 9 3.36 15.41 -1.56
CA GLU A 9 4.15 14.39 -0.85
C GLU A 9 3.56 14.01 0.50
N VAL A 10 3.12 15.02 1.27
CA VAL A 10 2.42 14.79 2.54
C VAL A 10 1.11 14.04 2.31
N ALA A 11 0.35 14.40 1.27
CA ALA A 11 -0.88 13.70 0.91
C ALA A 11 -0.61 12.24 0.52
N VAL A 12 0.41 11.97 -0.31
CA VAL A 12 0.85 10.62 -0.68
C VAL A 12 1.23 9.80 0.55
N ALA A 13 2.01 10.38 1.47
CA ALA A 13 2.43 9.70 2.70
C ALA A 13 1.22 9.30 3.58
N ARG A 14 0.24 10.20 3.73
CA ARG A 14 -1.01 9.92 4.47
C ARG A 14 -1.79 8.78 3.83
N VAL A 15 -2.03 8.86 2.52
CA VAL A 15 -2.79 7.82 1.79
C VAL A 15 -2.07 6.48 1.83
N ARG A 16 -0.73 6.45 1.77
CA ARG A 16 0.07 5.21 1.95
C ARG A 16 -0.19 4.55 3.30
N SER A 17 -0.22 5.33 4.38
CA SER A 17 -0.50 4.81 5.73
C SER A 17 -1.92 4.23 5.81
N GLU A 18 -2.90 4.94 5.25
CA GLU A 18 -4.29 4.52 5.24
C GLU A 18 -4.52 3.25 4.42
N VAL A 19 -4.01 3.20 3.19
CA VAL A 19 -4.09 2.03 2.30
C VAL A 19 -3.47 0.80 2.96
N SER A 20 -2.34 0.97 3.66
CA SER A 20 -1.68 -0.11 4.40
C SER A 20 -2.52 -0.62 5.57
N ARG A 21 -3.11 0.30 6.35
CA ARG A 21 -4.00 -0.02 7.48
C ARG A 21 -5.25 -0.77 7.00
N LEU A 22 -5.92 -0.26 5.97
CA LEU A 22 -7.12 -0.86 5.39
C LEU A 22 -6.81 -2.26 4.83
N HIS A 23 -5.68 -2.46 4.16
CA HIS A 23 -5.28 -3.79 3.72
C HIS A 23 -5.12 -4.76 4.90
N GLY A 24 -4.51 -4.31 6.01
CA GLY A 24 -4.40 -5.10 7.24
C GLY A 24 -5.76 -5.51 7.80
N GLU A 25 -6.77 -4.64 7.74
CA GLU A 25 -8.14 -4.97 8.13
C GLU A 25 -8.76 -6.02 7.20
N LEU A 26 -8.61 -5.86 5.89
CA LEU A 26 -9.12 -6.84 4.92
C LEU A 26 -8.52 -8.23 5.14
N VAL A 27 -7.21 -8.32 5.41
CA VAL A 27 -6.52 -9.59 5.72
C VAL A 27 -7.03 -10.16 7.05
N ARG A 28 -7.13 -9.32 8.09
CA ARG A 28 -7.60 -9.73 9.42
C ARG A 28 -9.00 -10.33 9.39
N TYR A 29 -9.88 -9.78 8.55
CA TYR A 29 -11.26 -10.23 8.40
C TYR A 29 -11.45 -11.27 7.30
N GLY A 30 -10.38 -11.77 6.67
CA GLY A 30 -10.47 -12.80 5.64
C GLY A 30 -11.18 -12.35 4.36
N LEU A 31 -11.29 -11.04 4.14
CA LEU A 31 -11.96 -10.45 2.98
C LEU A 31 -11.07 -10.44 1.73
N VAL A 32 -9.76 -10.55 1.92
CA VAL A 32 -8.76 -10.70 0.86
C VAL A 32 -7.76 -11.78 1.26
N VAL A 33 -7.23 -12.48 0.26
CA VAL A 33 -6.05 -13.33 0.45
C VAL A 33 -4.80 -12.50 0.16
N TRP A 34 -3.65 -12.86 0.73
CA TRP A 34 -2.42 -12.05 0.66
C TRP A 34 -2.02 -11.64 -0.78
N THR A 35 -2.32 -12.48 -1.77
CA THR A 35 -2.08 -12.24 -3.20
C THR A 35 -3.32 -11.80 -3.98
N GLY A 36 -4.51 -11.82 -3.39
CA GLY A 36 -5.79 -11.61 -4.05
C GLY A 36 -6.61 -10.55 -3.33
N GLY A 37 -6.66 -9.35 -3.91
CA GLY A 37 -7.38 -8.19 -3.41
C GLY A 37 -6.52 -6.93 -3.45
N ASN A 38 -7.02 -5.88 -4.10
CA ASN A 38 -6.34 -4.59 -4.19
C ASN A 38 -7.13 -3.52 -3.42
N VAL A 39 -6.43 -2.73 -2.62
CA VAL A 39 -6.92 -1.47 -2.06
C VAL A 39 -6.09 -0.34 -2.64
N SER A 40 -6.76 0.71 -3.09
CA SER A 40 -6.14 1.92 -3.60
C SER A 40 -6.79 3.15 -2.97
N GLY A 41 -6.02 4.23 -2.86
CA GLY A 41 -6.49 5.52 -2.35
C GLY A 41 -6.12 6.63 -3.32
N ARG A 42 -7.07 7.54 -3.58
CA ARG A 42 -6.81 8.77 -4.35
C ARG A 42 -6.01 9.74 -3.51
N VAL A 43 -5.03 10.40 -4.12
CA VAL A 43 -4.26 11.47 -3.47
C VAL A 43 -5.04 12.78 -3.61
N PRO A 44 -5.46 13.43 -2.52
CA PRO A 44 -6.11 14.73 -2.60
C PRO A 44 -5.20 15.76 -3.27
N GLY A 45 -5.75 16.54 -4.20
CA GLY A 45 -5.02 17.61 -4.89
C GLY A 45 -4.11 17.17 -6.03
N ALA A 46 -4.09 15.89 -6.39
CA ALA A 46 -3.35 15.38 -7.53
C ALA A 46 -4.13 14.28 -8.28
N ASP A 47 -3.86 14.11 -9.57
CA ASP A 47 -4.38 12.97 -10.35
C ASP A 47 -3.51 11.73 -10.14
N LEU A 48 -3.39 11.31 -8.88
CA LEU A 48 -2.55 10.20 -8.43
C LEU A 48 -3.35 9.21 -7.60
N PHE A 49 -2.98 7.94 -7.71
CA PHE A 49 -3.46 6.86 -6.85
C PHE A 49 -2.28 6.22 -6.13
N VAL A 50 -2.47 5.95 -4.84
CA VAL A 50 -1.60 5.04 -4.08
C VAL A 50 -2.25 3.67 -4.11
N ILE A 51 -1.50 2.67 -4.54
CA ILE A 51 -1.93 1.28 -4.60
C ILE A 51 -0.98 0.48 -3.71
N LYS A 52 -1.50 -0.47 -2.92
CA LYS A 52 -0.62 -1.43 -2.24
C LYS A 52 0.24 -2.16 -3.27
N PRO A 53 1.57 -2.21 -3.13
CA PRO A 53 2.37 -3.02 -4.05
C PRO A 53 1.93 -4.49 -4.01
N PRO A 54 1.98 -5.22 -5.14
CA PRO A 54 1.79 -6.66 -5.12
C PRO A 54 2.80 -7.26 -4.13
N ALA A 55 2.43 -8.35 -3.45
CA ALA A 55 3.36 -9.05 -2.58
C ALA A 55 4.62 -9.41 -3.37
N SER A 56 5.77 -8.86 -3.01
CA SER A 56 7.02 -9.26 -3.63
C SER A 56 7.36 -10.69 -3.19
N ALA A 57 7.58 -11.58 -4.15
CA ALA A 57 8.21 -12.87 -3.89
C ALA A 57 9.70 -12.64 -3.62
N THR A 58 10.08 -12.05 -2.48
CA THR A 58 11.49 -11.98 -2.02
C THR A 58 11.63 -11.97 -0.50
N THR A 59 10.76 -12.65 0.23
CA THR A 59 11.15 -13.15 1.56
C THR A 59 10.79 -14.62 1.65
N THR A 60 11.46 -15.42 0.81
CA THR A 60 11.86 -16.77 1.22
C THR A 60 13.05 -16.59 2.14
N SER A 61 12.81 -16.50 3.45
CA SER A 61 13.78 -17.04 4.41
C SER A 61 13.38 -18.49 4.62
N ALA A 62 13.88 -19.39 3.76
CA ALA A 62 13.80 -20.81 4.08
C ALA A 62 14.57 -21.03 5.40
N PRO A 63 14.00 -21.73 6.40
CA PRO A 63 14.77 -22.10 7.57
C PRO A 63 15.90 -23.03 7.12
N ARG A 64 17.15 -22.66 7.44
CA ARG A 64 18.28 -23.56 7.33
C ARG A 64 18.22 -24.54 8.50
N THR A 65 17.75 -25.75 8.23
CA THR A 65 18.05 -26.99 8.96
C THR A 65 17.97 -28.14 7.99
#